data_AF-A0A258CE07-F1
#
_entry.id   AF-A0A258CE07-F1
#
_cell.length_a   1.000
_cell.length_b   1.000
_cell.length_c   1.000
_cell.angle_alpha   90.00
_cell.angle_beta   90.00
_cell.angle_gamma   90.00
#
_symmetry.space_group_name_H-M   'P 1'
#
loop_
_entity.id
_entity.type
_entity.pdbx_description
1 polymer ?
#
loop_
_entity_poly.entity_id
_entity_poly.type
_entity_poly.pdbx_seq_one_letter_code
_entity_poly.pdbx_strand_id
1 'polypeptide(L)'
;MNFHAIRAIYLFELARTWRTLLQSIATPVISTSLYFVVFGSAIGARMEAMHGIPYAAFIIPGLIMMALLTESISNASFGIYMPRYSGTIYEVLSAPVSYVEIVIGYVGAAATKSIILGVIILITARLFVDY
;
A
#
# COMPACT_ATOMS: atom_id res chain seq x y z
N MET A 1 -22.95 -10.12 14.33
CA MET A 1 -21.64 -9.76 13.74
C MET A 1 -20.59 -10.63 14.41
N ASN A 2 -19.97 -11.53 13.65
CA ASN A 2 -19.02 -12.53 14.10
C ASN A 2 -17.59 -11.98 14.05
N PHE A 3 -17.14 -11.41 15.17
CA PHE A 3 -15.80 -10.84 15.29
C PHE A 3 -14.68 -11.88 15.15
N HIS A 4 -14.94 -13.16 15.47
CA HIS A 4 -13.97 -14.22 15.29
C HIS A 4 -13.68 -14.49 13.81
N ALA A 5 -14.71 -14.49 12.97
CA ALA A 5 -14.56 -14.65 11.52
C ALA A 5 -13.77 -13.49 10.92
N ILE A 6 -14.12 -12.24 11.28
CA ILE A 6 -13.38 -11.04 10.85
C ILE A 6 -11.91 -11.14 11.25
N ARG A 7 -11.64 -11.48 12.52
CA ARG A 7 -10.28 -11.61 13.05
C ARG A 7 -9.50 -12.72 12.35
N ALA A 8 -10.12 -13.85 12.04
CA ALA A 8 -9.48 -14.96 11.34
C ALA A 8 -9.05 -14.56 9.92
N ILE A 9 -9.94 -13.94 9.15
CA ILE A 9 -9.64 -13.45 7.79
C ILE A 9 -8.54 -12.39 7.85
N TYR A 10 -8.65 -11.43 8.79
CA TYR A 10 -7.68 -10.37 8.97
C TYR A 10 -6.27 -10.91 9.29
N LEU A 11 -6.16 -11.82 10.27
CA LEU A 11 -4.88 -12.40 10.66
C LEU A 11 -4.28 -13.29 9.56
N PHE A 12 -5.12 -14.05 8.84
CA PHE A 12 -4.68 -14.84 7.70
C PHE A 12 -4.04 -13.96 6.62
N GLU A 13 -4.70 -12.84 6.31
CA GLU A 13 -4.19 -11.86 5.34
C GLU A 13 -2.89 -11.19 5.79
N LEU A 14 -2.77 -10.82 7.07
CA LEU A 14 -1.52 -10.28 7.60
C LEU A 14 -0.38 -11.30 7.56
N ALA A 15 -0.66 -12.55 7.95
CA ALA A 15 0.31 -13.64 7.92
C ALA A 15 0.78 -13.96 6.50
N ARG A 16 -0.07 -13.77 5.49
CA ARG A 16 0.30 -13.86 4.07
C ARG A 16 1.32 -12.79 3.69
N THR A 17 1.08 -11.53 4.06
CA THR A 17 2.00 -10.42 3.76
C THR A 17 3.35 -10.58 4.43
N TRP A 18 3.41 -11.15 5.63
CA TRP A 18 4.68 -11.42 6.30
C TRP A 18 5.61 -12.34 5.49
N ARG A 19 5.07 -13.20 4.63
CA ARG A 19 5.85 -14.10 3.77
C ARG A 19 6.32 -13.42 2.48
N THR A 20 5.78 -12.24 2.14
CA THR A 20 6.07 -11.52 0.90
C THR A 20 6.61 -10.12 1.15
N LEU A 21 7.25 -9.87 2.31
CA LEU A 21 7.76 -8.54 2.70
C LEU A 21 8.71 -7.92 1.66
N LEU A 22 9.57 -8.72 1.05
CA LEU A 22 10.47 -8.26 -0.02
C LEU A 22 9.68 -7.67 -1.20
N GLN A 23 8.63 -8.36 -1.63
CA GLN A 23 7.82 -7.91 -2.76
C GLN A 23 6.86 -6.77 -2.38
N SER A 24 6.26 -6.85 -1.19
CA SER A 24 5.19 -5.93 -0.76
C SER A 24 5.70 -4.64 -0.10
N ILE A 25 6.96 -4.60 0.33
CA ILE A 25 7.57 -3.42 0.96
C ILE A 25 8.80 -2.97 0.17
N ALA A 26 9.77 -3.85 -0.06
CA ALA A 26 11.03 -3.42 -0.68
C ALA A 26 10.82 -2.93 -2.11
N THR A 27 10.01 -3.61 -2.92
CA THR A 27 9.74 -3.20 -4.30
C THR A 27 9.09 -1.82 -4.40
N PRO A 28 7.97 -1.51 -3.70
CA PRO A 28 7.38 -0.17 -3.75
C PRO A 28 8.30 0.92 -3.19
N VAL A 29 9.05 0.63 -2.11
CA VAL A 29 9.96 1.61 -1.50
C VAL A 29 11.12 1.94 -2.44
N ILE A 30 11.73 0.94 -3.07
CA ILE A 30 12.80 1.15 -4.05
C ILE A 30 12.27 1.94 -5.24
N SER A 31 11.12 1.54 -5.81
CA SER A 31 10.55 2.23 -6.97
C SER A 31 10.20 3.69 -6.66
N THR A 32 9.62 3.96 -5.50
CA THR A 32 9.28 5.32 -5.08
C THR A 32 10.54 6.15 -4.81
N SER A 33 11.57 5.54 -4.22
CA SER A 33 12.87 6.19 -4.01
C SER A 33 13.54 6.56 -5.34
N LEU A 34 13.48 5.68 -6.34
CA LEU A 34 13.95 5.97 -7.69
C LEU A 34 13.18 7.13 -8.32
N TYR A 35 11.86 7.21 -8.10
CA TYR A 35 11.08 8.38 -8.52
C TYR A 35 11.52 9.66 -7.82
N PHE A 36 11.84 9.62 -6.52
CA PHE A 36 12.40 10.79 -5.84
C PHE A 36 13.76 11.21 -6.40
N VAL A 37 14.64 10.27 -6.76
CA VAL A 37 15.91 10.59 -7.40
C VAL A 37 15.69 11.22 -8.77
N VAL A 38 14.87 10.60 -9.62
CA VAL A 38 14.66 11.06 -11.01
C VAL A 38 13.94 12.41 -11.03
N PHE A 39 12.82 12.53 -10.30
CA PHE A 39 12.02 13.75 -10.33
C PHE A 39 12.55 14.82 -9.36
N GLY A 40 13.03 14.44 -8.18
CA GLY A 40 13.53 15.37 -7.17
C GLY A 40 14.88 15.99 -7.53
N SER A 41 15.89 15.18 -7.89
CA SER A 41 17.26 15.69 -8.13
C SER A 41 17.60 15.83 -9.60
N ALA A 42 17.34 14.83 -10.44
CA ALA A 42 17.79 14.87 -11.84
C ALA A 42 16.98 15.86 -12.70
N ILE A 43 15.66 15.83 -12.59
CA ILE A 43 14.76 16.76 -13.30
C ILE A 43 14.60 18.07 -12.51
N GLY A 44 14.47 17.99 -11.19
CA GLY A 44 14.26 19.16 -10.33
C GLY A 44 15.36 20.21 -10.41
N ALA A 45 16.63 19.82 -10.65
CA ALA A 45 17.73 20.77 -10.83
C ALA A 45 17.60 21.67 -12.08
N ARG A 46 16.74 21.29 -13.03
CA ARG A 46 16.48 22.04 -14.27
C ARG A 46 15.14 22.78 -14.23
N MET A 47 14.35 22.62 -13.17
CA MET A 47 13.04 23.23 -13.03
C MET A 47 13.11 24.46 -12.14
N GLU A 48 12.43 25.52 -12.56
CA GLU A 48 12.27 26.72 -11.74
C GLU A 48 11.42 26.42 -10.50
N ALA A 49 11.60 27.23 -9.45
CA ALA A 49 10.81 27.11 -8.25
C ALA A 49 9.32 27.38 -8.56
N MET A 50 8.45 26.47 -8.12
CA MET A 50 7.01 26.63 -8.26
C MET A 50 6.51 27.53 -7.13
N HIS A 51 6.14 28.77 -7.44
CA HIS A 51 5.63 29.74 -6.45
C HIS A 51 6.59 29.95 -5.25
N GLY A 52 7.90 29.92 -5.48
CA GLY A 52 8.92 30.05 -4.42
C GLY A 52 9.21 28.77 -3.64
N ILE A 53 8.56 27.65 -3.97
CA ILE A 53 8.80 26.33 -3.37
C ILE A 53 9.73 25.52 -4.30
N PRO A 54 10.78 24.86 -3.77
CA PRO A 54 11.59 23.95 -4.56
C PRO A 54 10.75 22.86 -5.22
N TYR A 55 10.98 22.58 -6.52
CA TYR A 55 10.22 21.59 -7.27
C TYR A 55 10.15 20.22 -6.57
N ALA A 56 11.26 19.78 -5.96
CA ALA A 56 11.32 18.52 -5.21
C ALA A 56 10.31 18.48 -4.05
N ALA A 57 10.17 19.57 -3.29
CA ALA A 57 9.21 19.66 -2.18
C ALA A 57 7.76 19.69 -2.67
N PHE A 58 7.52 20.18 -3.90
CA PHE A 58 6.19 20.16 -4.52
C PHE A 58 5.80 18.78 -5.07
N ILE A 59 6.71 18.07 -5.75
CA ILE A 59 6.38 16.81 -6.44
C ILE A 59 6.34 15.59 -5.52
N ILE A 60 7.18 15.55 -4.47
CA ILE A 60 7.31 14.38 -3.59
C ILE A 60 5.99 13.99 -2.90
N PRO A 61 5.21 14.91 -2.31
CA PRO A 61 3.89 14.56 -1.75
C PRO A 61 2.98 13.89 -2.78
N GLY A 62 3.00 14.37 -4.03
CA GLY A 62 2.24 13.77 -5.13
C GLY A 62 2.70 12.35 -5.46
N LEU A 63 4.01 12.11 -5.49
CA LEU A 63 4.60 10.78 -5.72
C LEU A 63 4.29 9.81 -4.57
N ILE A 64 4.34 10.28 -3.31
CA ILE A 64 3.93 9.49 -2.14
C ILE A 64 2.46 9.09 -2.27
N MET A 65 1.59 10.04 -2.61
CA MET A 65 0.15 9.78 -2.78
C MET A 65 -0.11 8.81 -3.92
N MET A 66 0.59 8.94 -5.05
CA MET A 66 0.48 7.99 -6.16
C MET A 66 0.83 6.57 -5.69
N ALA A 67 1.99 6.39 -5.05
CA ALA A 67 2.42 5.08 -4.56
C ALA A 67 1.41 4.49 -3.56
N LEU A 68 0.94 5.28 -2.60
CA LEU A 68 -0.06 4.87 -1.62
C LEU A 68 -1.38 4.43 -2.24
N LEU A 69 -1.89 5.19 -3.22
CA LEU A 69 -3.14 4.86 -3.92
C LEU A 69 -3.00 3.59 -4.74
N THR A 70 -1.91 3.45 -5.50
CA THR A 70 -1.65 2.25 -6.30
C THR A 70 -1.54 1.02 -5.41
N GLU A 71 -0.77 1.09 -4.34
CA GLU A 71 -0.54 -0.05 -3.45
C GLU A 71 -1.79 -0.41 -2.63
N SER A 72 -2.55 0.57 -2.14
CA SER A 72 -3.79 0.29 -1.40
C SER A 72 -4.86 -0.38 -2.26
N ILE A 73 -5.07 0.12 -3.47
CA ILE A 73 -6.04 -0.46 -4.40
C ILE A 73 -5.59 -1.85 -4.85
N SER A 74 -4.31 -2.01 -5.19
CA SER A 74 -3.74 -3.30 -5.62
C SER A 74 -3.85 -4.35 -4.52
N ASN A 75 -3.42 -4.05 -3.30
CA ASN A 75 -3.46 -4.99 -2.17
C ASN A 75 -4.90 -5.35 -1.76
N ALA A 76 -5.82 -4.37 -1.72
CA ALA A 76 -7.23 -4.62 -1.41
C ALA A 76 -7.90 -5.52 -2.47
N SER A 77 -7.64 -5.24 -3.75
CA SER A 77 -8.19 -6.01 -4.87
C SER A 77 -7.62 -7.43 -4.89
N PHE A 78 -6.31 -7.58 -4.67
CA PHE A 78 -5.64 -8.88 -4.70
C PHE A 78 -6.11 -9.83 -3.59
N GLY A 79 -6.43 -9.30 -2.41
CA GLY A 79 -7.01 -10.06 -1.30
C GLY A 79 -8.30 -10.80 -1.66
N ILE A 80 -9.14 -10.21 -2.51
CA ILE A 80 -10.44 -10.78 -2.90
C ILE A 80 -10.34 -11.52 -4.24
N TYR A 81 -9.61 -10.95 -5.20
CA TYR A 81 -9.51 -11.49 -6.55
C TYR A 81 -8.75 -12.83 -6.59
N MET A 82 -7.64 -12.96 -5.87
CA MET A 82 -6.80 -14.16 -5.96
C MET A 82 -7.50 -15.42 -5.40
N PRO A 83 -8.21 -15.38 -4.25
CA PRO A 83 -9.02 -16.50 -3.80
C PRO A 83 -10.14 -16.87 -4.79
N ARG A 84 -10.74 -15.87 -5.44
CA ARG A 84 -11.74 -16.09 -6.48
C ARG A 84 -11.15 -16.79 -7.70
N TYR A 85 -10.00 -16.34 -8.18
CA TYR A 85 -9.29 -16.91 -9.32
C TYR A 85 -8.83 -18.35 -9.05
N SER A 86 -8.32 -18.63 -7.86
CA SER A 86 -7.85 -19.97 -7.45
C SER A 86 -8.96 -20.92 -7.00
N GLY A 87 -10.21 -20.45 -6.88
CA GLY A 87 -11.34 -21.24 -6.36
C GLY A 87 -11.37 -21.40 -4.83
N THR A 88 -10.34 -20.94 -4.10
CA THR A 88 -10.30 -21.01 -2.63
C THR A 88 -11.32 -20.10 -1.94
N ILE A 89 -11.94 -19.16 -2.67
CA ILE A 89 -13.02 -18.33 -2.14
C ILE A 89 -14.23 -19.14 -1.65
N TYR A 90 -14.45 -20.35 -2.20
CA TYR A 90 -15.55 -21.22 -1.77
C TYR A 90 -15.38 -21.74 -0.34
N GLU A 91 -14.15 -21.80 0.18
CA GLU A 91 -13.89 -22.16 1.58
C GLU A 91 -14.53 -21.12 2.51
N VAL A 92 -14.31 -19.83 2.21
CA VAL A 92 -14.89 -18.72 2.97
C VAL A 92 -16.41 -18.65 2.81
N LEU A 93 -16.92 -18.91 1.59
CA LEU A 93 -18.36 -18.91 1.31
C LEU A 93 -19.10 -20.11 1.89
N SER A 94 -18.41 -21.22 2.16
CA SER A 94 -18.99 -22.40 2.83
C SER A 94 -19.11 -22.25 4.34
N ALA A 95 -18.32 -21.36 4.94
CA ALA A 95 -18.42 -21.02 6.35
C ALA A 95 -19.65 -20.10 6.59
N PRO A 96 -20.29 -20.17 7.77
CA PRO A 96 -21.42 -19.31 8.13
C PRO A 96 -20.94 -17.89 8.47
N VAL A 97 -20.44 -17.15 7.47
CA VAL A 97 -19.87 -15.81 7.58
C VAL A 97 -20.64 -14.85 6.66
N SER A 98 -21.02 -13.70 7.19
CA SER A 98 -21.73 -12.69 6.39
C SER A 98 -20.79 -11.99 5.40
N TYR A 99 -21.32 -11.55 4.25
CA TYR A 99 -20.55 -10.78 3.26
C TYR A 99 -19.91 -9.53 3.87
N VAL A 100 -20.57 -8.87 4.82
CA VAL A 100 -20.05 -7.68 5.51
C VAL A 100 -18.78 -8.03 6.31
N GLU A 101 -18.79 -9.17 6.98
CA GLU A 101 -17.67 -9.64 7.82
C GLU A 101 -16.46 -9.98 6.96
N ILE A 102 -16.69 -10.61 5.80
CA ILE A 102 -15.66 -10.92 4.81
C ILE A 102 -15.01 -9.62 4.30
N VAL A 103 -15.82 -8.64 3.89
CA VAL A 103 -15.34 -7.35 3.39
C VAL A 103 -14.53 -6.61 4.46
N ILE A 104 -15.03 -6.53 5.69
CA ILE A 104 -14.31 -5.88 6.79
C ILE A 104 -12.95 -6.56 7.05
N GLY A 105 -12.90 -7.90 7.03
CA GLY A 105 -11.66 -8.65 7.22
C GLY A 105 -10.60 -8.35 6.15
N TYR A 106 -10.97 -8.46 4.87
CA TYR A 106 -10.05 -8.20 3.75
C TYR A 106 -9.66 -6.73 3.65
N VAL A 107 -10.62 -5.81 3.71
CA VAL A 107 -10.37 -4.37 3.59
C VAL A 107 -9.57 -3.87 4.80
N GLY A 108 -9.89 -4.33 6.02
CA GLY A 108 -9.14 -3.97 7.22
C GLY A 108 -7.68 -4.43 7.14
N ALA A 109 -7.44 -5.64 6.63
CA ALA A 109 -6.08 -6.14 6.45
C ALA A 109 -5.31 -5.35 5.38
N ALA A 110 -5.96 -5.04 4.25
CA ALA A 110 -5.37 -4.22 3.20
C ALA A 110 -5.03 -2.80 3.71
N ALA A 111 -5.96 -2.15 4.41
CA ALA A 111 -5.76 -0.83 4.99
C ALA A 111 -4.57 -0.81 5.97
N THR A 112 -4.46 -1.83 6.84
CA THR A 112 -3.32 -1.94 7.78
C THR A 112 -1.99 -2.02 7.03
N LYS A 113 -1.91 -2.86 6.00
CA LYS A 113 -0.70 -3.01 5.17
C LYS A 113 -0.33 -1.71 4.46
N SER A 114 -1.32 -1.02 3.88
CA SER A 114 -1.10 0.26 3.18
C SER A 114 -0.68 1.38 4.11
N ILE A 115 -1.19 1.42 5.34
CA ILE A 115 -0.74 2.40 6.36
C ILE A 115 0.73 2.14 6.70
N ILE A 116 1.12 0.89 6.97
CA ILE A 116 2.51 0.53 7.25
C ILE A 116 3.41 0.96 6.08
N LEU A 117 3.03 0.63 4.85
CA LEU A 117 3.79 0.99 3.66
C LEU A 117 3.88 2.51 3.48
N GLY A 118 2.78 3.24 3.69
CA GLY A 118 2.74 4.70 3.65
C GLY A 118 3.69 5.36 4.64
N VAL A 119 3.72 4.85 5.88
CA VAL A 119 4.64 5.32 6.91
C VAL A 119 6.09 5.07 6.50
N ILE A 120 6.40 3.89 5.97
CA ILE A 120 7.76 3.57 5.49
C ILE A 120 8.16 4.50 4.34
N ILE A 121 7.27 4.74 3.37
CA ILE A 121 7.52 5.66 2.26
C ILE A 121 7.72 7.09 2.78
N LEU A 122 6.91 7.54 3.75
CA LEU A 122 7.05 8.87 4.35
C LEU A 122 8.39 9.05 5.07
N ILE A 123 8.82 8.05 5.84
CA ILE A 123 10.13 8.03 6.51
C ILE A 123 11.25 8.05 5.45
N THR A 124 11.11 7.27 4.38
CA THR A 124 12.10 7.22 3.30
C THR A 124 12.19 8.57 2.57
N ALA A 125 11.04 9.24 2.35
CA ALA A 125 10.98 10.53 1.69
C ALA A 125 11.70 11.65 2.47
N ARG A 126 11.74 11.58 3.82
CA ARG A 126 12.53 12.51 4.65
C ARG A 126 14.02 12.51 4.30
N LEU A 127 14.54 11.41 3.74
CA LEU A 127 15.95 11.33 3.33
C LEU A 127 16.22 12.09 2.01
N PHE A 128 15.18 12.39 1.24
CA PHE A 128 15.30 13.03 -0.08
C PHE A 128 14.92 14.51 -0.07
N VAL A 129 14.03 14.93 0.83
CA VAL A 129 13.67 16.33 1.04
C VAL A 129 13.59 16.62 2.53
N ASP A 130 14.37 17.61 2.93
CA ASP A 130 14.25 18.27 4.23
C ASP A 130 13.00 19.15 4.19
N TYR A 131 11.90 18.64 4.75
CA TYR A 131 10.72 19.41 5.10
C TYR A 131 10.56 19.48 6.62
#